data_AF-W7TDD0-F1
#
_entry.id   AF-W7TDD0-F1
#
_cell.length_a   1.000
_cell.length_b   1.000
_cell.length_c   1.000
_cell.angle_alpha   90.00
_cell.angle_beta   90.00
_cell.angle_gamma   90.00
#
_symmetry.space_group_name_H-M   'P 1'
#
loop_
_entity.id
_entity.type
_entity.pdbx_description
1 polymer ?
#
loop_
_entity_poly.entity_id
_entity_poly.type
_entity_poly.pdbx_seq_one_letter_code
_entity_poly.pdbx_strand_id
1 'polypeptide(L)'
;MADSGASMSPVSSSPPMSDPGQSPSPVLCPAASPSQTCPTPTSMKHCQDSPSHSSASESSSSQPGSSPAQPDASPRREQDPLHPQQEQRQHVQALEAQLLKFKRLLTMSRERLEENQRHLAEKTQTIDRLSKEVESTRQQWRQTEAIAASKAQAALEATTALKELQQQLNQQQQEMKDVEKEAKHGKGGSIRRKLAPDKQGKQSPKPTLPAYPRRSLLYVEHGGTHWVLFDYHDPVSHKSGAQNQENGCPSPSPSQAVWRAFPARSDLDAFLLQVPGSEPLLLPAPCLPAAQASLLQAQAQAQVEKALEELRCGEDDRPPFLPPSLPPRPDPPSFPPHSRKYRVRTELAVRQKDMEIQQLSAQLLASQQDRIQHQGPTEEELRRTLKAQADTLQALRAELRDQEEKWKGQYERLRKEKAGLEAAGAETGLALQWRRRYEELLQEREREGKREGGGHRMSFSGSGPVEEKYTELKEEYRLYRKKALETLREKDNLIATLDGEGERRGERRGERADGLEGGTLVYLKNLTEKYFSSGCEEIKEHTERAICTVLGFDEEEVKRMKEARGGGGGGAWGNSLFGGGGR
;
A
#
# COMPACT_ATOMS: atom_id res chain seq x y z
N MET A 1 -65.47 15.71 30.23
CA MET A 1 -65.73 14.59 31.17
C MET A 1 -66.00 13.36 30.32
N ALA A 2 -65.41 12.23 30.69
CA ALA A 2 -65.03 11.10 29.82
C ALA A 2 -63.91 11.50 28.81
N ASP A 3 -62.91 10.68 28.51
CA ASP A 3 -62.87 9.23 28.56
C ASP A 3 -61.44 8.67 28.69
N SER A 4 -61.36 7.43 29.16
CA SER A 4 -60.13 6.67 29.40
C SER A 4 -59.59 6.06 28.11
N GLY A 5 -58.26 6.08 27.91
CA GLY A 5 -57.60 5.47 26.75
C GLY A 5 -56.36 4.67 27.17
N ALA A 6 -56.55 3.36 27.30
CA ALA A 6 -55.52 2.39 27.63
C ALA A 6 -54.46 2.24 26.51
N SER A 7 -53.19 2.18 26.91
CA SER A 7 -52.06 1.89 26.05
C SER A 7 -51.86 0.37 25.95
N MET A 8 -51.95 -0.18 24.73
CA MET A 8 -51.62 -1.56 24.41
C MET A 8 -50.21 -1.64 23.81
N SER A 9 -49.39 -2.53 24.36
CA SER A 9 -48.07 -2.89 23.84
C SER A 9 -48.20 -3.98 22.75
N PRO A 10 -47.42 -3.91 21.65
CA PRO A 10 -47.41 -4.99 20.67
C PRO A 10 -46.46 -6.14 21.07
N VAL A 11 -47.01 -7.34 21.06
CA VAL A 11 -46.33 -8.63 21.18
C VAL A 11 -45.64 -8.94 19.85
N SER A 12 -44.31 -9.16 19.88
CA SER A 12 -43.53 -9.62 18.73
C SER A 12 -43.34 -11.14 18.81
N SER A 13 -44.06 -11.85 17.95
CA SER A 13 -43.97 -13.30 17.78
C SER A 13 -42.90 -13.62 16.73
N SER A 14 -41.81 -14.28 17.12
CA SER A 14 -40.82 -14.84 16.19
C SER A 14 -41.26 -16.23 15.70
N PRO A 15 -41.08 -16.57 14.40
CA PRO A 15 -41.38 -17.90 13.88
C PRO A 15 -40.21 -18.89 14.11
N PRO A 16 -40.49 -20.21 14.15
CA PRO A 16 -39.46 -21.23 14.34
C PRO A 16 -38.66 -21.49 13.07
N MET A 17 -37.34 -21.61 13.22
CA MET A 17 -36.40 -22.04 12.18
C MET A 17 -36.53 -23.54 11.96
N SER A 18 -36.90 -23.92 10.75
CA SER A 18 -36.88 -25.31 10.27
C SER A 18 -35.50 -25.69 9.76
N ASP A 19 -35.05 -26.85 10.23
CA ASP A 19 -33.82 -27.57 9.90
C ASP A 19 -33.94 -28.25 8.51
N PRO A 20 -33.00 -28.05 7.57
CA PRO A 20 -32.87 -28.91 6.42
C PRO A 20 -31.53 -29.65 6.42
N GLY A 21 -31.61 -30.94 6.75
CA GLY A 21 -31.38 -31.98 5.75
C GLY A 21 -29.93 -32.19 5.30
N GLN A 22 -29.32 -33.22 5.88
CA GLN A 22 -28.23 -34.00 5.31
C GLN A 22 -28.44 -34.28 3.81
N SER A 23 -27.38 -34.13 3.03
CA SER A 23 -27.22 -34.84 1.75
C SER A 23 -25.75 -35.12 1.46
N PRO A 24 -25.46 -36.23 0.74
CA PRO A 24 -24.26 -37.04 0.95
C PRO A 24 -23.09 -36.66 0.04
N SER A 25 -21.89 -37.02 0.50
CA SER A 25 -20.61 -36.93 -0.20
C SER A 25 -20.60 -37.74 -1.52
N PRO A 26 -20.07 -37.21 -2.63
CA PRO A 26 -19.78 -38.02 -3.79
C PRO A 26 -18.43 -38.73 -3.65
N VAL A 27 -18.49 -40.04 -3.84
CA VAL A 27 -17.39 -40.98 -4.04
C VAL A 27 -16.60 -40.60 -5.30
N LEU A 28 -15.30 -40.35 -5.16
CA LEU A 28 -14.36 -40.21 -6.28
C LEU A 28 -13.66 -41.56 -6.52
N CYS A 29 -13.95 -42.17 -7.68
CA CYS A 29 -13.14 -43.24 -8.25
C CYS A 29 -11.94 -42.66 -9.03
N PRO A 30 -10.81 -43.39 -9.15
CA PRO A 30 -9.57 -42.88 -9.73
C PRO A 30 -9.55 -43.10 -11.26
N ALA A 31 -9.18 -42.07 -12.02
CA ALA A 31 -8.96 -42.17 -13.46
C ALA A 31 -7.48 -41.91 -13.80
N ALA A 32 -6.85 -42.99 -14.25
CA ALA A 32 -5.77 -43.13 -15.22
C ALA A 32 -4.83 -41.94 -15.53
N SER A 33 -3.55 -42.16 -15.23
CA SER A 33 -2.38 -41.46 -15.76
C SER A 33 -2.30 -41.49 -17.29
N PRO A 34 -1.81 -40.42 -17.93
CA PRO A 34 -1.08 -40.53 -19.19
C PRO A 34 0.41 -40.26 -18.97
N SER A 35 1.18 -41.24 -19.43
CA SER A 35 2.62 -41.25 -19.65
C SER A 35 3.12 -39.97 -20.33
N GLN A 36 4.14 -39.34 -19.77
CA GLN A 36 5.00 -38.43 -20.54
C GLN A 36 6.47 -38.83 -20.40
N THR A 37 7.03 -39.02 -21.58
CA THR A 37 8.37 -39.41 -21.98
C THR A 37 9.43 -38.40 -21.55
N CYS A 38 10.51 -38.91 -20.95
CA CYS A 38 11.76 -38.19 -20.75
C CYS A 38 12.46 -37.90 -22.08
N PRO A 39 13.10 -36.74 -22.27
CA PRO A 39 14.24 -36.62 -23.15
C PRO A 39 15.55 -36.58 -22.36
N THR A 40 16.47 -37.43 -22.83
CA THR A 40 17.91 -37.50 -22.55
C THR A 40 18.64 -36.16 -22.72
N PRO A 41 19.70 -35.88 -21.92
CA PRO A 41 20.55 -34.71 -22.13
C PRO A 41 21.65 -35.02 -23.16
N THR A 42 21.65 -34.25 -24.25
CA THR A 42 22.72 -34.24 -25.25
C THR A 42 23.90 -33.41 -24.75
N SER A 43 25.04 -34.08 -24.69
CA SER A 43 26.39 -33.53 -24.59
C SER A 43 26.63 -32.40 -25.59
N MET A 44 27.05 -31.21 -25.12
CA MET A 44 27.80 -30.27 -25.95
C MET A 44 28.99 -29.66 -25.20
N LYS A 45 30.11 -29.82 -25.88
CA LYS A 45 31.45 -29.29 -25.68
C LYS A 45 31.50 -27.76 -25.75
N HIS A 46 32.36 -27.20 -24.89
CA HIS A 46 33.38 -26.18 -25.19
C HIS A 46 32.92 -24.81 -25.77
N CYS A 47 33.12 -23.75 -24.99
CA CYS A 47 34.08 -22.67 -25.30
C CYS A 47 34.25 -21.78 -24.06
N GLN A 48 35.50 -21.65 -23.62
CA GLN A 48 35.94 -20.60 -22.70
C GLN A 48 35.98 -19.30 -23.49
N ASP A 49 35.41 -18.22 -22.95
CA ASP A 49 35.84 -16.86 -23.27
C ASP A 49 35.49 -15.95 -22.09
N SER A 50 36.54 -15.48 -21.40
CA SER A 50 36.47 -14.48 -20.34
C SER A 50 36.71 -13.10 -20.96
N PRO A 51 35.92 -12.07 -20.63
CA PRO A 51 36.26 -10.70 -21.02
C PRO A 51 37.22 -10.10 -19.99
N SER A 52 38.48 -10.04 -20.40
CA SER A 52 39.52 -9.21 -19.80
C SER A 52 39.16 -7.73 -19.98
N HIS A 53 38.86 -7.01 -18.89
CA HIS A 53 38.87 -5.56 -18.91
C HIS A 53 40.20 -5.03 -18.37
N SER A 54 40.98 -4.54 -19.32
CA SER A 54 42.16 -3.72 -19.18
C SER A 54 41.90 -2.48 -18.32
N SER A 55 42.81 -2.19 -17.41
CA SER A 55 43.16 -0.84 -16.96
C SER A 55 44.63 -0.93 -16.55
N ALA A 56 45.53 -0.64 -17.49
CA ALA A 56 46.13 0.69 -17.65
C ALA A 56 47.08 1.02 -16.49
N SER A 57 48.30 0.50 -16.68
CA SER A 57 49.60 1.05 -16.33
C SER A 57 49.66 2.56 -16.01
N GLU A 58 50.24 2.88 -14.85
CA GLU A 58 51.24 3.94 -14.69
C GLU A 58 52.28 3.40 -13.69
N SER A 59 53.48 3.00 -14.14
CA SER A 59 54.65 3.84 -14.40
C SER A 59 55.54 4.01 -13.15
N SER A 60 56.75 3.48 -13.29
CA SER A 60 58.00 4.05 -12.75
C SER A 60 58.40 3.70 -11.32
N SER A 61 59.26 2.68 -11.17
CA SER A 61 60.71 2.91 -10.96
C SER A 61 61.38 1.62 -10.49
N SER A 62 61.97 0.90 -11.44
CA SER A 62 62.94 -0.17 -11.19
C SER A 62 64.33 0.45 -11.28
N GLN A 63 65.19 0.28 -10.28
CA GLN A 63 66.41 -0.57 -10.30
C GLN A 63 67.51 0.15 -9.46
N PRO A 64 68.68 -0.45 -9.19
CA PRO A 64 68.98 -1.82 -8.78
C PRO A 64 69.99 -1.84 -7.61
N GLY A 65 70.33 -3.04 -7.13
CA GLY A 65 71.75 -3.31 -6.89
C GLY A 65 72.20 -3.46 -5.44
N SER A 66 72.75 -4.66 -5.21
CA SER A 66 74.09 -4.83 -4.65
C SER A 66 74.22 -4.72 -3.12
N SER A 67 74.31 -5.90 -2.52
CA SER A 67 75.33 -6.16 -1.49
C SER A 67 76.65 -5.47 -1.84
N PRO A 68 77.32 -4.91 -0.84
CA PRO A 68 78.62 -5.45 -0.53
C PRO A 68 78.81 -5.68 0.96
N ALA A 69 79.61 -6.70 1.22
CA ALA A 69 80.10 -7.05 2.54
C ALA A 69 81.22 -6.10 3.01
N GLN A 70 81.33 -5.98 4.34
CA GLN A 70 82.49 -5.60 5.15
C GLN A 70 82.89 -4.10 5.19
N PRO A 71 83.72 -3.64 6.16
CA PRO A 71 84.14 -4.21 7.45
C PRO A 71 83.97 -3.23 8.64
N ASP A 72 84.09 -3.80 9.84
CA ASP A 72 84.90 -3.38 10.99
C ASP A 72 85.31 -1.90 11.22
N ALA A 73 85.32 -1.57 12.52
CA ALA A 73 86.04 -0.48 13.21
C ALA A 73 85.49 0.96 13.19
N SER A 74 85.02 1.37 14.39
CA SER A 74 85.22 2.67 15.09
C SER A 74 83.93 3.45 15.42
N PRO A 75 83.97 4.33 16.44
CA PRO A 75 84.40 4.12 17.81
C PRO A 75 83.17 4.12 18.73
N ARG A 76 83.29 3.47 19.90
CA ARG A 76 82.41 3.71 21.05
C ARG A 76 82.44 5.22 21.36
N ARG A 77 81.50 5.99 20.80
CA ARG A 77 81.08 7.25 21.41
C ARG A 77 80.36 6.85 22.69
N GLU A 78 81.01 7.10 23.81
CA GLU A 78 80.36 7.20 25.11
C GLU A 78 79.07 7.99 24.91
N GLN A 79 77.95 7.28 25.00
CA GLN A 79 76.65 7.90 25.14
C GLN A 79 76.66 8.54 26.51
N ASP A 80 76.94 9.84 26.55
CA ASP A 80 76.54 10.66 27.69
C ASP A 80 75.09 10.29 28.03
N PRO A 81 74.77 9.96 29.29
CA PRO A 81 73.41 9.64 29.71
C PRO A 81 72.54 10.87 29.51
N LEU A 82 71.93 10.97 28.33
CA LEU A 82 70.98 12.00 27.98
C LEU A 82 69.78 11.88 28.93
N HIS A 83 69.75 12.86 29.84
CA HIS A 83 68.67 13.29 30.72
C HIS A 83 67.37 12.47 30.65
N PRO A 84 66.96 11.75 31.73
CA PRO A 84 65.66 11.08 31.82
C PRO A 84 64.46 12.02 31.60
N GLN A 85 64.68 13.32 31.74
CA GLN A 85 63.70 14.36 31.45
C GLN A 85 63.33 14.47 29.96
N GLN A 86 64.22 14.08 29.03
CA GLN A 86 63.95 14.12 27.59
C GLN A 86 63.05 12.97 27.14
N GLU A 87 63.29 11.75 27.64
CA GLU A 87 62.43 10.59 27.36
C GLU A 87 61.01 10.81 27.90
N GLN A 88 60.88 11.41 29.09
CA GLN A 88 59.58 11.74 29.65
C GLN A 88 58.80 12.75 28.77
N ARG A 89 59.48 13.75 28.19
CA ARG A 89 58.86 14.68 27.24
C ARG A 89 58.41 14.00 25.96
N GLN A 90 59.21 13.07 25.42
CA GLN A 90 58.83 12.32 24.21
C GLN A 90 57.64 11.40 24.46
N HIS A 91 57.58 10.75 25.63
CA HIS A 91 56.44 9.91 26.01
C HIS A 91 55.15 10.74 26.15
N VAL A 92 55.22 11.92 26.78
CA VAL A 92 54.07 12.83 26.88
C VAL A 92 53.60 13.28 25.49
N GLN A 93 54.52 13.66 24.60
CA GLN A 93 54.18 14.03 23.22
C GLN A 93 53.55 12.86 22.44
N ALA A 94 54.00 11.63 22.65
CA ALA A 94 53.42 10.44 22.02
C ALA A 94 51.98 10.20 22.51
N LEU A 95 51.72 10.34 23.81
CA LEU A 95 50.38 10.25 24.38
C LEU A 95 49.46 11.36 23.88
N GLU A 96 49.95 12.60 23.78
CA GLU A 96 49.18 13.72 23.22
C GLU A 96 48.83 13.49 21.74
N ALA A 97 49.77 12.96 20.95
CA ALA A 97 49.53 12.59 19.56
C ALA A 97 48.50 11.45 19.43
N GLN A 98 48.53 10.44 20.31
CA GLN A 98 47.51 9.39 20.35
C GLN A 98 46.14 9.95 20.74
N LEU A 99 46.08 10.81 21.76
CA LEU A 99 44.85 11.46 22.21
C LEU A 99 44.25 12.32 21.08
N LEU A 100 45.06 13.03 20.31
CA LEU A 100 44.61 13.78 19.14
C LEU A 100 44.02 12.86 18.05
N LYS A 101 44.66 11.71 17.79
CA LYS A 101 44.12 10.70 16.84
C LYS A 101 42.77 10.16 17.30
N PHE A 102 42.62 9.83 18.59
CA PHE A 102 41.33 9.39 19.13
C PHE A 102 40.26 10.47 19.06
N LYS A 103 40.59 11.72 19.39
CA LYS A 103 39.66 12.86 19.23
C LYS A 103 39.20 13.00 17.78
N ARG A 104 40.12 12.92 16.81
CA ARG A 104 39.76 12.97 15.37
C ARG A 104 38.85 11.81 14.97
N LEU A 105 39.12 10.59 15.46
CA LEU A 105 38.29 9.42 15.18
C LEU A 105 36.88 9.56 15.80
N LEU A 106 36.78 10.09 17.02
CA LEU A 106 35.49 10.37 17.67
C LEU A 106 34.70 11.44 16.91
N THR A 107 35.34 12.51 16.44
CA THR A 107 34.70 13.53 15.60
C THR A 107 34.17 12.93 14.30
N MET A 108 34.98 12.14 13.57
CA MET A 108 34.52 11.47 12.35
C MET A 108 33.40 10.46 12.62
N SER A 109 33.44 9.76 13.75
CA SER A 109 32.38 8.82 14.13
C SER A 109 31.08 9.54 14.44
N ARG A 110 31.16 10.69 15.12
CA ARG A 110 29.99 11.55 15.38
C ARG A 110 29.40 12.11 14.09
N GLU A 111 30.22 12.63 13.17
CA GLU A 111 29.76 13.14 11.88
C GLU A 111 29.04 12.06 11.07
N ARG A 112 29.58 10.83 11.02
CA ARG A 112 28.92 9.68 10.37
C ARG A 112 27.59 9.31 11.04
N LEU A 113 27.50 9.38 12.36
CA LEU A 113 26.24 9.14 13.07
C LEU A 113 25.20 10.22 12.75
N GLU A 114 25.60 11.50 12.72
CA GLU A 114 24.72 12.61 12.35
C GLU A 114 24.25 12.51 10.89
N GLU A 115 25.11 12.10 9.95
CA GLU A 115 24.75 11.84 8.56
C GLU A 115 23.76 10.67 8.43
N ASN A 116 24.01 9.57 9.13
CA ASN A 116 23.08 8.45 9.18
C ASN A 116 21.71 8.85 9.76
N GLN A 117 21.68 9.68 10.80
CA GLN A 117 20.44 10.21 11.37
C GLN A 117 19.66 11.06 10.36
N ARG A 118 20.34 11.91 9.57
CA ARG A 118 19.70 12.69 8.49
C ARG A 118 19.10 11.78 7.42
N HIS A 119 19.85 10.78 6.98
CA HIS A 119 19.38 9.84 5.97
C HIS A 119 18.19 9.00 6.47
N LEU A 120 18.17 8.63 7.76
CA LEU A 120 16.99 8.01 8.38
C LEU A 120 15.79 8.95 8.36
N ALA A 121 15.96 10.22 8.73
CA ALA A 121 14.88 11.20 8.70
C ALA A 121 14.31 11.43 7.28
N GLU A 122 15.16 11.50 6.25
CA GLU A 122 14.74 11.61 4.85
C GLU A 122 13.94 10.37 4.39
N LYS A 123 14.39 9.18 4.79
CA LYS A 123 13.66 7.94 4.52
C LYS A 123 12.31 7.91 5.23
N THR A 124 12.23 8.31 6.50
CA THR A 124 10.96 8.44 7.22
C THR A 124 10.01 9.39 6.51
N GLN A 125 10.48 10.55 6.07
CA GLN A 125 9.66 11.49 5.31
C GLN A 125 9.14 10.90 3.98
N THR A 126 9.97 10.09 3.32
CA THR A 126 9.58 9.41 2.07
C THR A 126 8.50 8.36 2.34
N ILE A 127 8.64 7.58 3.41
CA ILE A 127 7.63 6.61 3.86
C ILE A 127 6.31 7.31 4.17
N ASP A 128 6.34 8.46 4.85
CA ASP A 128 5.12 9.22 5.16
C ASP A 128 4.40 9.72 3.90
N ARG A 129 5.16 10.19 2.89
CA ARG A 129 4.58 10.62 1.60
C ARG A 129 3.91 9.46 0.87
N LEU A 130 4.61 8.33 0.75
CA LEU A 130 4.08 7.13 0.09
C LEU A 130 2.87 6.58 0.85
N SER A 131 2.89 6.61 2.19
CA SER A 131 1.76 6.19 3.02
C SER A 131 0.52 7.05 2.78
N LYS A 132 0.67 8.37 2.61
CA LYS A 132 -0.42 9.28 2.24
C LYS A 132 -0.98 8.99 0.84
N GLU A 133 -0.10 8.67 -0.12
CA GLU A 133 -0.50 8.32 -1.48
C GLU A 133 -1.26 6.98 -1.54
N VAL A 134 -0.82 5.98 -0.78
CA VAL A 134 -1.51 4.69 -0.62
C VAL A 134 -2.88 4.88 0.03
N GLU A 135 -3.02 5.74 1.04
CA GLU A 135 -4.35 5.98 1.65
C GLU A 135 -5.26 6.76 0.68
N SER A 136 -4.73 7.70 -0.10
CA SER A 136 -5.47 8.42 -1.15
C SER A 136 -6.02 7.45 -2.21
N THR A 137 -5.18 6.57 -2.75
CA THR A 137 -5.59 5.56 -3.73
C THR A 137 -6.60 4.56 -3.15
N ARG A 138 -6.46 4.16 -1.88
CA ARG A 138 -7.48 3.35 -1.18
C ARG A 138 -8.81 4.08 -1.06
N GLN A 139 -8.81 5.37 -0.76
CA GLN A 139 -10.05 6.17 -0.70
C GLN A 139 -10.71 6.27 -2.08
N GLN A 140 -9.93 6.50 -3.14
CA GLN A 140 -10.43 6.49 -4.51
C GLN A 140 -11.06 5.13 -4.87
N TRP A 141 -10.42 4.02 -4.49
CA TRP A 141 -10.98 2.68 -4.70
C TRP A 141 -12.30 2.47 -3.97
N ARG A 142 -12.41 2.91 -2.70
CA ARG A 142 -13.68 2.84 -1.96
C ARG A 142 -14.78 3.66 -2.63
N GLN A 143 -14.44 4.81 -3.21
CA GLN A 143 -15.40 5.64 -3.95
C GLN A 143 -15.87 4.96 -5.24
N THR A 144 -14.95 4.37 -6.02
CA THR A 144 -15.31 3.64 -7.25
C THR A 144 -16.13 2.38 -6.94
N GLU A 145 -15.81 1.68 -5.85
CA GLU A 145 -16.57 0.54 -5.35
C GLU A 145 -17.99 0.94 -4.91
N ALA A 146 -18.15 2.06 -4.19
CA ALA A 146 -19.46 2.58 -3.82
C ALA A 146 -20.30 2.97 -5.04
N ILE A 147 -19.68 3.60 -6.06
CA ILE A 147 -20.35 3.92 -7.33
C ILE A 147 -20.76 2.63 -8.06
N ALA A 148 -19.89 1.61 -8.10
CA ALA A 148 -20.19 0.34 -8.72
C ALA A 148 -21.35 -0.39 -8.01
N ALA A 149 -21.35 -0.39 -6.67
CA ALA A 149 -22.43 -0.95 -5.86
C ALA A 149 -23.77 -0.24 -6.10
N SER A 150 -23.76 1.10 -6.14
CA SER A 150 -24.96 1.89 -6.46
C SER A 150 -25.50 1.58 -7.87
N LYS A 151 -24.61 1.46 -8.87
CA LYS A 151 -25.00 1.07 -10.24
C LYS A 151 -25.57 -0.35 -10.29
N ALA A 152 -25.00 -1.29 -9.54
CA ALA A 152 -25.50 -2.66 -9.45
C ALA A 152 -26.90 -2.72 -8.82
N GLN A 153 -27.15 -1.91 -7.78
CA GLN A 153 -28.46 -1.78 -7.17
C GLN A 153 -29.48 -1.18 -8.14
N ALA A 154 -29.13 -0.10 -8.84
CA ALA A 154 -30.00 0.50 -9.85
C ALA A 154 -30.33 -0.49 -11.00
N ALA A 155 -29.37 -1.33 -11.40
CA ALA A 155 -29.60 -2.38 -12.38
C ALA A 155 -30.58 -3.44 -11.85
N LEU A 156 -30.46 -3.83 -10.58
CA LEU A 156 -31.39 -4.77 -9.94
C LEU A 156 -32.82 -4.20 -9.92
N GLU A 157 -32.99 -2.96 -9.50
CA GLU A 157 -34.27 -2.24 -9.49
C GLU A 157 -34.90 -2.13 -10.89
N ALA A 158 -34.07 -1.86 -11.91
CA ALA A 158 -34.53 -1.86 -13.31
C ALA A 158 -35.00 -3.25 -13.77
N THR A 159 -34.30 -4.32 -13.37
CA THR A 159 -34.73 -5.70 -13.70
C THR A 159 -36.01 -6.12 -12.99
N THR A 160 -36.24 -5.65 -11.76
CA THR A 160 -37.51 -5.91 -11.06
C THR A 160 -38.67 -5.15 -11.71
N ALA A 161 -38.46 -3.88 -12.08
CA ALA A 161 -39.47 -3.10 -12.80
C ALA A 161 -39.83 -3.73 -14.17
N LEU A 162 -38.84 -4.25 -14.91
CA LEU A 162 -39.10 -4.98 -16.16
C LEU A 162 -39.93 -6.25 -15.95
N LYS A 163 -39.70 -6.99 -14.87
CA LYS A 163 -40.50 -8.18 -14.54
C LYS A 163 -41.94 -7.81 -14.18
N GLU A 164 -42.15 -6.72 -13.45
CA GLU A 164 -43.49 -6.22 -13.11
C GLU A 164 -44.25 -5.78 -14.37
N LEU A 165 -43.62 -5.02 -15.27
CA LEU A 165 -44.22 -4.64 -16.56
C LEU A 165 -44.56 -5.86 -17.42
N GLN A 166 -43.69 -6.87 -17.45
CA GLN A 166 -43.97 -8.13 -18.15
C GLN A 166 -45.18 -8.85 -17.54
N GLN A 167 -45.31 -8.84 -16.23
CA GLN A 167 -46.47 -9.41 -15.53
C GLN A 167 -47.75 -8.66 -15.87
N GLN A 168 -47.73 -7.32 -15.88
CA GLN A 168 -48.87 -6.49 -16.27
C GLN A 168 -49.30 -6.75 -17.72
N LEU A 169 -48.34 -6.88 -18.65
CA LEU A 169 -48.62 -7.20 -20.05
C LEU A 169 -49.30 -8.57 -20.19
N ASN A 170 -48.80 -9.58 -19.47
CA ASN A 170 -49.41 -10.91 -19.45
C ASN A 170 -50.84 -10.86 -18.88
N GLN A 171 -51.08 -10.04 -17.85
CA GLN A 171 -52.41 -9.83 -17.28
C GLN A 171 -53.37 -9.17 -18.28
N GLN A 172 -52.96 -8.11 -18.97
CA GLN A 172 -53.78 -7.47 -20.01
C GLN A 172 -54.09 -8.40 -21.17
N GLN A 173 -53.12 -9.23 -21.58
CA GLN A 173 -53.36 -10.24 -22.62
C GLN A 173 -54.40 -11.28 -22.18
N GLN A 174 -54.45 -11.62 -20.90
CA GLN A 174 -55.44 -12.54 -20.35
C GLN A 174 -56.83 -11.90 -20.32
N GLU A 175 -56.94 -10.66 -19.85
CA GLU A 175 -58.20 -9.89 -19.85
C GLU A 175 -58.78 -9.75 -21.27
N MET A 176 -57.94 -9.42 -22.26
CA MET A 176 -58.35 -9.36 -23.67
C MET A 176 -58.89 -10.70 -24.19
N LYS A 177 -58.27 -11.82 -23.80
CA LYS A 177 -58.77 -13.17 -24.16
C LYS A 177 -60.11 -13.47 -23.50
N ASP A 178 -60.32 -13.02 -22.27
CA ASP A 178 -61.56 -13.27 -21.55
C ASP A 178 -62.70 -12.39 -22.09
N VAL A 179 -62.44 -11.13 -22.45
CA VAL A 179 -63.37 -10.27 -23.20
C VAL A 179 -63.72 -10.89 -24.57
N GLU A 180 -62.74 -11.46 -25.29
CA GLU A 180 -63.00 -12.13 -26.57
C GLU A 180 -63.89 -13.38 -26.40
N LYS A 181 -63.71 -14.14 -25.32
CA LYS A 181 -64.60 -15.26 -24.98
C LYS A 181 -66.00 -14.77 -24.64
N GLU A 182 -66.14 -13.71 -23.86
CA GLU A 182 -67.46 -13.13 -23.54
C GLU A 182 -68.17 -12.63 -24.80
N ALA A 183 -67.45 -11.95 -25.70
CA ALA A 183 -67.99 -11.50 -26.99
C ALA A 183 -68.48 -12.67 -27.87
N LYS A 184 -67.81 -13.83 -27.81
CA LYS A 184 -68.23 -15.06 -28.53
C LYS A 184 -69.47 -15.72 -27.92
N HIS A 185 -69.72 -15.57 -26.62
CA HIS A 185 -70.86 -16.20 -25.92
C HIS A 185 -72.04 -15.25 -25.66
N GLY A 186 -71.86 -13.94 -25.79
CA GLY A 186 -72.90 -12.92 -25.67
C GLY A 186 -73.90 -12.97 -26.83
N LYS A 187 -74.99 -13.74 -26.66
CA LYS A 187 -76.22 -13.60 -27.45
C LYS A 187 -76.83 -12.22 -27.20
N GLY A 188 -76.58 -11.22 -28.06
CA GLY A 188 -77.31 -9.96 -27.92
C GLY A 188 -76.93 -8.84 -28.88
N GLY A 189 -77.85 -8.55 -29.82
CA GLY A 189 -78.12 -7.18 -30.24
C GLY A 189 -77.25 -6.61 -31.36
N SER A 190 -77.61 -6.94 -32.60
CA SER A 190 -77.17 -6.20 -33.79
C SER A 190 -77.65 -4.74 -33.72
N ILE A 191 -76.80 -3.80 -33.30
CA ILE A 191 -77.03 -2.36 -33.44
C ILE A 191 -75.97 -1.80 -34.38
N ARG A 192 -76.25 -1.88 -35.69
CA ARG A 192 -75.55 -1.12 -36.74
C ARG A 192 -75.84 0.37 -36.55
N ARG A 193 -74.94 1.13 -35.92
CA ARG A 193 -74.90 2.60 -36.09
C ARG A 193 -73.99 2.94 -37.27
N LYS A 194 -74.61 3.38 -38.36
CA LYS A 194 -73.96 4.01 -39.51
C LYS A 194 -73.45 5.38 -39.06
N LEU A 195 -72.14 5.58 -38.99
CA LEU A 195 -71.52 6.90 -38.89
C LEU A 195 -71.05 7.29 -40.29
N ALA A 196 -71.60 8.39 -40.80
CA ALA A 196 -71.29 8.97 -42.10
C ALA A 196 -69.99 9.79 -42.04
N PRO A 197 -69.22 9.90 -43.15
CA PRO A 197 -68.03 10.74 -43.21
C PRO A 197 -68.42 12.16 -43.63
N ASP A 198 -68.44 13.09 -42.67
CA ASP A 198 -68.63 14.51 -42.95
C ASP A 198 -67.35 15.13 -43.52
N LYS A 199 -67.44 15.58 -44.78
CA LYS A 199 -66.43 16.39 -45.47
C LYS A 199 -66.74 17.86 -45.18
N GLN A 200 -65.97 18.50 -44.29
CA GLN A 200 -65.88 19.96 -44.24
C GLN A 200 -64.42 20.41 -44.32
N GLY A 201 -64.06 20.93 -45.49
CA GLY A 201 -62.83 21.69 -45.70
C GLY A 201 -62.97 23.08 -45.08
N LYS A 202 -62.24 23.31 -43.99
CA LYS A 202 -61.83 24.65 -43.55
C LYS A 202 -60.31 24.67 -43.59
N GLN A 203 -59.76 25.58 -44.40
CA GLN A 203 -58.33 25.86 -44.44
C GLN A 203 -57.91 26.42 -43.08
N SER A 204 -57.39 25.55 -42.24
CA SER A 204 -56.73 25.91 -40.99
C SER A 204 -55.48 26.73 -41.30
N PRO A 205 -55.17 27.77 -40.50
CA PRO A 205 -53.91 28.50 -40.64
C PRO A 205 -52.75 27.51 -40.57
N LYS A 206 -51.83 27.63 -41.54
CA LYS A 206 -50.65 26.79 -41.67
C LYS A 206 -49.93 26.76 -40.31
N PRO A 207 -49.91 25.63 -39.58
CA PRO A 207 -49.34 25.59 -38.25
C PRO A 207 -47.86 25.92 -38.37
N THR A 208 -47.46 27.05 -37.80
CA THR A 208 -46.05 27.36 -37.58
C THR A 208 -45.50 26.20 -36.75
N LEU A 209 -44.64 25.37 -37.37
CA LEU A 209 -44.06 24.21 -36.69
C LEU A 209 -43.37 24.73 -35.42
N PRO A 210 -43.69 24.18 -34.24
CA PRO A 210 -43.07 24.60 -33.00
C PRO A 210 -41.55 24.37 -33.10
N ALA A 211 -40.75 25.31 -32.62
CA ALA A 211 -39.30 25.14 -32.53
C ALA A 211 -39.00 23.89 -31.69
N TYR A 212 -38.19 22.98 -32.23
CA TYR A 212 -37.85 21.73 -31.56
C TYR A 212 -36.54 21.88 -30.77
N PRO A 213 -36.47 21.34 -29.55
CA PRO A 213 -35.24 21.32 -28.77
C PRO A 213 -34.22 20.38 -29.44
N ARG A 214 -33.00 20.86 -29.64
CA ARG A 214 -31.90 20.11 -30.28
C ARG A 214 -31.11 19.27 -29.28
N ARG A 215 -30.87 19.81 -28.09
CA ARG A 215 -30.14 19.14 -26.99
C ARG A 215 -30.55 19.71 -25.63
N SER A 216 -30.52 18.87 -24.61
CA SER A 216 -30.55 19.27 -23.20
C SER A 216 -29.15 19.65 -22.75
N LEU A 217 -28.99 20.86 -22.21
CA LEU A 217 -27.69 21.39 -21.76
C LEU A 217 -27.47 21.16 -20.27
N LEU A 218 -28.49 21.42 -19.45
CA LEU A 218 -28.42 21.35 -17.99
C LEU A 218 -29.73 20.82 -17.42
N TYR A 219 -29.64 20.09 -16.32
CA TYR A 219 -30.78 19.54 -15.59
C TYR A 219 -30.61 19.82 -14.09
N VAL A 220 -31.58 20.53 -13.51
CA VAL A 220 -31.60 20.91 -12.09
C VAL A 220 -32.93 20.47 -11.48
N GLU A 221 -32.87 19.87 -10.30
CA GLU A 221 -34.06 19.54 -9.52
C GLU A 221 -34.13 20.44 -8.28
N HIS A 222 -35.23 21.16 -8.13
CA HIS A 222 -35.42 22.09 -7.02
C HIS A 222 -36.88 22.10 -6.56
N GLY A 223 -37.11 21.72 -5.30
CA GLY A 223 -38.45 21.73 -4.69
C GLY A 223 -39.46 20.81 -5.38
N GLY A 224 -39.01 19.64 -5.87
CA GLY A 224 -39.83 18.69 -6.64
C GLY A 224 -40.13 19.12 -8.08
N THR A 225 -39.69 20.32 -8.49
CA THR A 225 -39.81 20.79 -9.88
C THR A 225 -38.51 20.52 -10.64
N HIS A 226 -38.64 19.97 -11.84
CA HIS A 226 -37.53 19.64 -12.71
C HIS A 226 -37.30 20.78 -13.72
N TRP A 227 -36.13 21.40 -13.70
CA TRP A 227 -35.74 22.47 -14.61
C TRP A 227 -34.73 21.95 -15.62
N VAL A 228 -35.02 22.09 -16.91
CA VAL A 228 -34.12 21.69 -17.99
C VAL A 228 -33.85 22.88 -18.90
N LEU A 229 -32.57 23.14 -19.17
CA LEU A 229 -32.15 24.13 -20.14
C LEU A 229 -32.05 23.46 -21.51
N PHE A 230 -32.95 23.82 -22.41
CA PHE A 230 -32.95 23.30 -23.78
C PHE A 230 -32.33 24.30 -24.74
N ASP A 231 -31.54 23.78 -25.67
CA ASP A 231 -31.00 24.52 -26.79
C ASP A 231 -31.95 24.36 -27.99
N TYR A 232 -32.64 25.43 -28.41
CA TYR A 232 -33.59 25.38 -29.52
C TYR A 232 -32.93 25.78 -30.83
N HIS A 233 -33.26 25.03 -31.90
CA HIS A 233 -32.94 25.46 -33.26
C HIS A 233 -33.97 26.50 -33.69
N ASP A 234 -33.53 27.66 -34.15
CA ASP A 234 -34.42 28.63 -34.77
C ASP A 234 -34.82 28.13 -36.17
N PRO A 235 -36.09 27.74 -36.43
CA PRO A 235 -36.47 27.16 -37.71
C PRO A 235 -36.53 28.20 -38.84
N VAL A 236 -36.36 29.49 -38.55
CA VAL A 236 -36.63 30.59 -39.51
C VAL A 236 -35.39 30.99 -40.34
N SER A 237 -34.18 30.57 -39.97
CA SER A 237 -32.95 31.09 -40.60
C SER A 237 -32.60 30.53 -41.99
N HIS A 238 -33.42 29.65 -42.61
CA HIS A 238 -33.10 29.02 -43.89
C HIS A 238 -33.80 29.61 -45.13
N LYS A 239 -34.56 30.72 -45.02
CA LYS A 239 -35.34 31.25 -46.16
C LYS A 239 -35.02 32.67 -46.63
N SER A 240 -34.04 33.37 -46.08
CA SER A 240 -33.58 34.64 -46.66
C SER A 240 -32.42 34.41 -47.64
N GLY A 241 -32.75 34.37 -48.93
CA GLY A 241 -31.90 34.94 -49.98
C GLY A 241 -30.71 34.12 -50.44
N ALA A 242 -30.95 33.21 -51.39
CA ALA A 242 -29.96 32.92 -52.40
C ALA A 242 -29.74 34.18 -53.26
N GLN A 243 -28.73 35.01 -52.94
CA GLN A 243 -27.99 35.78 -53.94
C GLN A 243 -26.73 36.42 -53.33
N ASN A 244 -25.59 35.94 -53.82
CA ASN A 244 -24.26 36.58 -53.79
C ASN A 244 -23.64 36.90 -52.42
N GLN A 245 -22.81 35.97 -51.92
CA GLN A 245 -21.50 36.31 -51.38
C GLN A 245 -20.61 35.05 -51.30
N GLU A 246 -19.70 34.93 -52.26
CA GLU A 246 -18.50 34.09 -52.13
C GLU A 246 -17.59 34.71 -51.04
N ASN A 247 -17.03 33.88 -50.17
CA ASN A 247 -15.91 34.18 -49.25
C ASN A 247 -16.19 34.84 -47.87
N GLY A 248 -17.22 34.38 -47.14
CA GLY A 248 -17.36 34.67 -45.70
C GLY A 248 -17.73 33.41 -44.92
N CYS A 249 -16.96 33.06 -43.88
CA CYS A 249 -17.29 31.96 -42.97
C CYS A 249 -18.73 32.13 -42.43
N PRO A 250 -19.58 31.09 -42.50
CA PRO A 250 -20.93 31.17 -41.93
C PRO A 250 -20.81 31.31 -40.40
N SER A 251 -21.10 32.50 -39.89
CA SER A 251 -21.25 32.75 -38.46
C SER A 251 -22.41 31.91 -37.93
N PRO A 252 -22.22 31.07 -36.90
CA PRO A 252 -23.31 30.28 -36.33
C PRO A 252 -24.37 31.21 -35.75
N SER A 253 -25.62 31.08 -36.21
CA SER A 253 -26.76 31.81 -35.66
C SER A 253 -26.86 31.55 -34.15
N PRO A 254 -27.16 32.58 -33.32
CA PRO A 254 -27.19 32.45 -31.88
C PRO A 254 -28.26 31.44 -31.47
N SER A 255 -27.81 30.33 -30.87
CA SER A 255 -28.66 29.28 -30.38
C SER A 255 -29.46 29.77 -29.16
N GLN A 256 -30.79 29.66 -29.17
CA GLN A 256 -31.62 30.17 -28.09
C GLN A 256 -31.75 29.11 -26.99
N ALA A 257 -31.03 29.33 -25.88
CA ALA A 257 -31.16 28.50 -24.69
C ALA A 257 -32.36 28.96 -23.85
N VAL A 258 -33.32 28.06 -23.59
CA VAL A 258 -34.56 28.36 -22.85
C VAL A 258 -34.73 27.38 -21.70
N TRP A 259 -34.93 27.90 -20.49
CA TRP A 259 -35.29 27.11 -19.32
C TRP A 259 -36.75 26.69 -19.39
N ARG A 260 -37.02 25.40 -19.16
CA ARG A 260 -38.37 24.86 -18.97
C ARG A 260 -38.49 24.16 -17.63
N ALA A 261 -39.58 24.42 -16.94
CA ALA A 261 -39.95 23.77 -15.69
C ALA A 261 -40.98 22.66 -15.95
N PHE A 262 -40.81 21.54 -15.26
CA PHE A 262 -41.72 20.40 -15.27
C PHE A 262 -42.12 20.09 -13.82
N PRO A 263 -43.42 20.10 -13.48
CA PRO A 263 -43.90 19.87 -12.11
C PRO A 263 -43.58 18.48 -11.57
N ALA A 264 -43.57 17.47 -12.43
CA ALA A 264 -43.23 16.10 -12.09
C ALA A 264 -42.27 15.49 -13.11
N ARG A 265 -41.50 14.49 -12.68
CA ARG A 265 -40.55 13.78 -13.55
C ARG A 265 -41.23 13.14 -14.75
N SER A 266 -42.44 12.62 -14.56
CA SER A 266 -43.28 12.06 -15.63
C SER A 266 -43.59 13.06 -16.74
N ASP A 267 -43.76 14.35 -16.40
CA ASP A 267 -44.06 15.40 -17.39
C ASP A 267 -42.82 15.70 -18.25
N LEU A 268 -41.64 15.66 -17.62
CA LEU A 268 -40.36 15.78 -18.33
C LEU A 268 -40.15 14.59 -19.26
N ASP A 269 -40.32 13.37 -18.77
CA ASP A 269 -40.12 12.16 -19.57
C ASP A 269 -41.14 12.08 -20.73
N ALA A 270 -42.41 12.44 -20.48
CA ALA A 270 -43.43 12.55 -21.52
C ALA A 270 -43.08 13.62 -22.58
N PHE A 271 -42.54 14.77 -22.14
CA PHE A 271 -42.07 15.81 -23.05
C PHE A 271 -40.91 15.32 -23.92
N LEU A 272 -39.93 14.62 -23.35
CA LEU A 272 -38.78 14.07 -24.07
C LEU A 272 -39.21 12.98 -25.09
N LEU A 273 -40.23 12.18 -24.77
CA LEU A 273 -40.80 11.18 -25.67
C LEU A 273 -41.62 11.80 -26.82
N GLN A 274 -42.21 12.98 -26.60
CA GLN A 274 -43.05 13.65 -27.59
C GLN A 274 -42.28 14.48 -28.61
N VAL A 275 -40.97 14.73 -28.42
CA VAL A 275 -40.16 15.48 -29.40
C VAL A 275 -40.04 14.65 -30.69
N PRO A 276 -40.74 15.02 -31.78
CA PRO A 276 -40.75 14.22 -32.99
C PRO A 276 -39.46 14.43 -33.79
N GLY A 277 -38.80 13.34 -34.17
CA GLY A 277 -37.76 13.34 -35.20
C GLY A 277 -36.32 13.60 -34.72
N SER A 278 -36.06 13.65 -33.42
CA SER A 278 -34.71 13.68 -32.87
C SER A 278 -34.36 12.37 -32.17
N GLU A 279 -33.08 11.99 -32.22
CA GLU A 279 -32.47 11.02 -31.32
C GLU A 279 -32.94 11.29 -29.88
N PRO A 280 -33.26 10.26 -29.06
CA PRO A 280 -33.76 10.45 -27.71
C PRO A 280 -32.81 11.37 -26.93
N LEU A 281 -33.31 12.54 -26.55
CA LEU A 281 -32.54 13.56 -25.86
C LEU A 281 -32.07 12.99 -24.50
N LEU A 282 -30.76 12.75 -24.39
CA LEU A 282 -30.15 12.27 -23.16
C LEU A 282 -30.09 13.42 -22.15
N LEU A 283 -30.82 13.27 -21.05
CA LEU A 283 -30.73 14.19 -19.92
C LEU A 283 -29.31 14.12 -19.32
N PRO A 284 -28.61 15.25 -19.17
CA PRO A 284 -27.41 15.32 -18.35
C PRO A 284 -27.71 14.82 -16.93
N ALA A 285 -26.70 14.29 -16.24
CA ALA A 285 -26.84 13.94 -14.84
C ALA A 285 -27.34 15.17 -14.05
N PRO A 286 -28.25 14.99 -13.07
CA PRO A 286 -28.74 16.10 -12.24
C PRO A 286 -27.56 16.87 -11.66
N CYS A 287 -27.59 18.18 -11.81
CA CYS A 287 -26.69 19.05 -11.06
C CYS A 287 -26.90 18.79 -9.56
N LEU A 288 -25.82 18.79 -8.79
CA LEU A 288 -25.87 18.56 -7.34
C LEU A 288 -26.91 19.50 -6.70
N PRO A 289 -27.77 19.01 -5.79
CA PRO A 289 -28.71 19.86 -5.05
C PRO A 289 -27.99 21.04 -4.40
N ALA A 290 -28.63 22.20 -4.30
CA ALA A 290 -28.01 23.42 -3.77
C ALA A 290 -27.38 23.22 -2.38
N ALA A 291 -28.02 22.42 -1.51
CA ALA A 291 -27.49 22.06 -0.19
C ALA A 291 -26.18 21.24 -0.29
N GLN A 292 -26.12 20.29 -1.21
CA GLN A 292 -24.94 19.44 -1.41
C GLN A 292 -23.82 20.22 -2.12
N ALA A 293 -24.15 21.07 -3.08
CA ALA A 293 -23.20 21.98 -3.72
C ALA A 293 -22.60 22.96 -2.70
N SER A 294 -23.42 23.51 -1.80
CA SER A 294 -22.96 24.38 -0.71
C SER A 294 -22.06 23.65 0.28
N LEU A 295 -22.40 22.41 0.66
CA LEU A 295 -21.55 21.58 1.53
C LEU A 295 -20.19 21.28 0.88
N LEU A 296 -20.19 20.93 -0.41
CA LEU A 296 -18.98 20.60 -1.16
C LEU A 296 -18.10 21.85 -1.36
N GLN A 297 -18.72 23.00 -1.58
CA GLN A 297 -18.03 24.30 -1.62
C GLN A 297 -17.43 24.65 -0.25
N ALA A 298 -18.16 24.48 0.85
CA ALA A 298 -17.65 24.72 2.20
C ALA A 298 -16.49 23.76 2.54
N GLN A 299 -16.57 22.49 2.13
CA GLN A 299 -15.50 21.52 2.30
C GLN A 299 -14.25 21.90 1.48
N ALA A 300 -14.43 22.34 0.23
CA ALA A 300 -13.34 22.82 -0.60
C ALA A 300 -12.68 24.08 -0.01
N GLN A 301 -13.48 25.02 0.51
CA GLN A 301 -12.98 26.21 1.21
C GLN A 301 -12.18 25.83 2.47
N ALA A 302 -12.67 24.91 3.29
CA ALA A 302 -11.95 24.43 4.48
C ALA A 302 -10.63 23.72 4.12
N GLN A 303 -10.58 23.00 2.99
CA GLN A 303 -9.33 22.41 2.50
C GLN A 303 -8.33 23.47 2.06
N VAL A 304 -8.77 24.54 1.41
CA VAL A 304 -7.91 25.67 1.02
C VAL A 304 -7.40 26.40 2.26
N GLU A 305 -8.25 26.67 3.25
CA GLU A 305 -7.83 27.30 4.51
C GLU A 305 -6.80 26.44 5.25
N LYS A 306 -7.05 25.13 5.35
CA LYS A 306 -6.09 24.20 5.95
C LYS A 306 -4.74 24.20 5.22
N ALA A 307 -4.75 24.18 3.89
CA ALA A 307 -3.53 24.25 3.09
C ALA A 307 -2.79 25.58 3.29
N LEU A 308 -3.51 26.70 3.39
CA LEU A 308 -2.92 28.01 3.68
C LEU A 308 -2.35 28.08 5.10
N GLU A 309 -2.98 27.43 6.08
CA GLU A 309 -2.50 27.37 7.46
C GLU A 309 -1.26 26.48 7.61
N GLU A 310 -1.19 25.35 6.89
CA GLU A 310 0.02 24.53 6.80
C GLU A 310 1.20 25.33 6.20
N LEU A 311 0.94 26.18 5.20
CA LEU A 311 1.96 27.08 4.64
C LEU A 311 2.38 28.18 5.62
N ARG A 312 1.46 28.66 6.47
CA ARG A 312 1.73 29.70 7.47
C ARG A 312 2.51 29.14 8.67
N CYS A 313 2.18 27.95 9.17
CA CYS A 313 2.87 27.34 10.30
C CYS A 313 4.26 26.79 9.95
N GLY A 314 4.53 26.47 8.68
CA GLY A 314 5.83 25.95 8.24
C GLY A 314 6.99 26.96 8.30
N GLU A 315 6.73 28.25 8.50
CA GLU A 315 7.78 29.29 8.61
C GLU A 315 8.22 29.60 10.05
N ASP A 316 7.36 29.36 11.05
CA ASP A 316 7.58 29.80 12.43
C ASP A 316 8.38 28.81 13.31
N ASP A 317 8.60 27.58 12.84
CA ASP A 317 9.46 26.58 13.54
C ASP A 317 10.96 26.76 13.28
N ARG A 318 11.39 27.88 12.68
CA ARG A 318 12.81 28.29 12.77
C ARG A 318 13.06 28.86 14.16
N PRO A 319 13.83 28.19 15.03
CA PRO A 319 14.13 28.73 16.34
C PRO A 319 14.81 30.09 16.20
N PRO A 320 14.38 31.13 16.93
CA PRO A 320 15.05 32.41 16.93
C PRO A 320 16.42 32.23 17.58
N PHE A 321 17.45 32.06 16.75
CA PHE A 321 18.85 32.16 17.17
C PHE A 321 19.13 33.61 17.56
N LEU A 322 18.88 33.94 18.83
CA LEU A 322 19.57 35.04 19.48
C LEU A 322 21.01 34.58 19.77
N PRO A 323 22.05 35.26 19.25
CA PRO A 323 23.43 34.85 19.48
C PRO A 323 23.89 35.32 20.88
N PRO A 324 24.40 34.42 21.74
CA PRO A 324 25.25 34.84 22.83
C PRO A 324 26.65 35.15 22.27
N SER A 325 27.16 36.31 22.65
CA SER A 325 28.50 36.83 22.36
C SER A 325 29.58 35.81 22.75
N LEU A 326 30.19 35.17 21.75
CA LEU A 326 31.35 34.29 21.88
C LEU A 326 32.38 34.57 20.76
N PRO A 327 33.67 34.30 21.03
CA PRO A 327 34.84 34.80 20.28
C PRO A 327 34.93 34.25 18.84
N PRO A 328 35.74 34.88 17.96
CA PRO A 328 35.73 34.60 16.52
C PRO A 328 36.07 33.13 16.24
N ARG A 329 35.11 32.44 15.62
CA ARG A 329 35.23 31.07 15.15
C ARG A 329 35.93 31.09 13.77
N PRO A 330 36.89 30.19 13.51
CA PRO A 330 37.52 30.07 12.21
C PRO A 330 36.49 29.65 11.15
N ASP A 331 36.65 30.19 9.94
CA ASP A 331 35.72 30.04 8.83
C ASP A 331 35.32 28.58 8.56
N PRO A 332 34.03 28.29 8.33
CA PRO A 332 33.60 26.95 7.96
C PRO A 332 34.23 26.56 6.61
N PRO A 333 34.72 25.31 6.46
CA PRO A 333 35.23 24.83 5.19
C PRO A 333 34.13 24.92 4.13
N SER A 334 34.43 25.61 3.05
CA SER A 334 33.55 25.75 1.90
C SER A 334 33.15 24.37 1.39
N PHE A 335 31.85 24.12 1.32
CA PHE A 335 31.32 22.92 0.69
C PHE A 335 31.86 22.81 -0.75
N PRO A 336 32.32 21.62 -1.18
CA PRO A 336 32.93 21.46 -2.48
C PRO A 336 31.95 21.86 -3.60
N PRO A 337 32.36 22.70 -4.56
CA PRO A 337 31.48 23.29 -5.58
C PRO A 337 30.83 22.28 -6.55
N HIS A 338 31.13 20.99 -6.43
CA HIS A 338 30.64 19.94 -7.32
C HIS A 338 29.20 19.50 -7.02
N SER A 339 28.78 19.43 -5.75
CA SER A 339 27.41 19.02 -5.38
C SER A 339 26.36 20.04 -5.83
N ARG A 340 26.71 21.34 -5.79
CA ARG A 340 25.86 22.42 -6.31
C ARG A 340 25.70 22.34 -7.83
N LYS A 341 26.75 21.99 -8.57
CA LYS A 341 26.69 21.79 -10.03
C LYS A 341 25.84 20.59 -10.42
N TYR A 342 25.92 19.49 -9.67
CA TYR A 342 25.10 18.29 -9.94
C TYR A 342 23.61 18.53 -9.64
N ARG A 343 23.30 19.21 -8.53
CA ARG A 343 21.92 19.57 -8.20
C ARG A 343 21.30 20.54 -9.22
N VAL A 344 22.05 21.57 -9.61
CA VAL A 344 21.58 22.50 -10.64
C VAL A 344 21.38 21.79 -11.97
N ARG A 345 22.28 20.86 -12.37
CA ARG A 345 22.11 20.08 -13.61
C ARG A 345 20.89 19.16 -13.59
N THR A 346 20.62 18.50 -12.46
CA THR A 346 19.45 17.63 -12.32
C THR A 346 18.15 18.43 -12.29
N GLU A 347 18.09 19.55 -11.56
CA GLU A 347 16.95 20.48 -11.59
C GLU A 347 16.72 21.06 -12.99
N LEU A 348 17.79 21.41 -13.74
CA LEU A 348 17.66 21.90 -15.12
C LEU A 348 17.14 20.81 -16.06
N ALA A 349 17.61 19.57 -15.93
CA ALA A 349 17.18 18.45 -16.75
C ALA A 349 15.70 18.11 -16.51
N VAL A 350 15.24 18.14 -15.26
CA VAL A 350 13.82 17.97 -14.92
C VAL A 350 12.99 19.09 -15.53
N ARG A 351 13.39 20.36 -15.37
CA ARG A 351 12.68 21.49 -15.99
C ARG A 351 12.63 21.42 -17.52
N GLN A 352 13.69 20.95 -18.15
CA GLN A 352 13.74 20.78 -19.60
C GLN A 352 12.75 19.68 -20.06
N LYS A 353 12.67 18.58 -19.31
CA LYS A 353 11.70 17.50 -19.57
C LYS A 353 10.25 17.93 -19.32
N ASP A 354 10.00 18.72 -18.28
CA ASP A 354 8.67 19.25 -18.00
C ASP A 354 8.21 20.23 -19.10
N MET A 355 9.11 21.08 -19.60
CA MET A 355 8.82 21.93 -20.76
C MET A 355 8.53 21.13 -22.04
N GLU A 356 9.27 20.05 -22.28
CA GLU A 356 9.04 19.14 -23.42
C GLU A 356 7.65 18.48 -23.32
N ILE A 357 7.26 18.02 -22.12
CA ILE A 357 5.92 17.47 -21.84
C ILE A 357 4.84 18.53 -22.08
N GLN A 358 5.04 19.75 -21.59
CA GLN A 358 4.08 20.85 -21.81
C GLN A 358 3.93 21.17 -23.30
N GLN A 359 5.02 21.23 -24.06
CA GLN A 359 4.98 21.46 -25.51
C GLN A 359 4.25 20.34 -26.26
N LEU A 360 4.51 19.07 -25.92
CA LEU A 360 3.81 17.93 -26.51
C LEU A 360 2.32 17.94 -26.17
N SER A 361 1.96 18.24 -24.92
CA SER A 361 0.57 18.34 -24.51
C SER A 361 -0.18 19.48 -25.23
N ALA A 362 0.48 20.62 -25.42
CA ALA A 362 -0.06 21.76 -26.16
C ALA A 362 -0.22 21.45 -27.64
N GLN A 363 0.74 20.77 -28.27
CA GLN A 363 0.61 20.30 -29.66
C GLN A 363 -0.52 19.29 -29.82
N LEU A 364 -0.70 18.38 -28.87
CA LEU A 364 -1.76 17.37 -28.92
C LEU A 364 -3.14 18.01 -28.78
N LEU A 365 -3.29 18.98 -27.86
CA LEU A 365 -4.50 19.79 -27.70
C LEU A 365 -4.78 20.65 -28.94
N ALA A 366 -3.76 21.30 -29.52
CA ALA A 366 -3.92 22.09 -30.74
C ALA A 366 -4.36 21.22 -31.92
N SER A 367 -3.74 20.04 -32.12
CA SER A 367 -4.14 19.09 -33.15
C SER A 367 -5.55 18.53 -32.92
N GLN A 368 -5.94 18.29 -31.67
CA GLN A 368 -7.29 17.88 -31.31
C GLN A 368 -8.30 18.99 -31.62
N GLN A 369 -7.96 20.24 -31.33
CA GLN A 369 -8.81 21.40 -31.54
C GLN A 369 -8.99 21.72 -33.04
N ASP A 370 -7.93 21.61 -33.86
CA ASP A 370 -8.01 21.71 -35.31
C ASP A 370 -8.88 20.60 -35.93
N ARG A 371 -8.78 19.37 -35.42
CA ARG A 371 -9.65 18.26 -35.85
C ARG A 371 -11.11 18.55 -35.52
N ILE A 372 -11.40 19.05 -34.32
CA ILE A 372 -12.76 19.42 -33.90
C ILE A 372 -13.33 20.56 -34.76
N GLN A 373 -12.50 21.51 -35.20
CA GLN A 373 -12.94 22.67 -35.98
C GLN A 373 -13.19 22.37 -37.47
N HIS A 374 -12.45 21.44 -38.08
CA HIS A 374 -12.46 21.30 -39.54
C HIS A 374 -13.17 20.06 -40.10
N GLN A 375 -13.31 18.97 -39.33
CA GLN A 375 -14.02 17.78 -39.77
C GLN A 375 -14.68 17.12 -38.57
N GLY A 376 -16.01 17.21 -38.46
CA GLY A 376 -16.75 16.37 -37.52
C GLY A 376 -16.36 14.92 -37.78
N PRO A 377 -15.81 14.19 -36.78
CA PRO A 377 -15.27 12.86 -37.00
C PRO A 377 -16.39 12.00 -37.55
N THR A 378 -16.15 11.40 -38.71
CA THR A 378 -17.11 10.48 -39.29
C THR A 378 -17.36 9.35 -38.30
N GLU A 379 -18.59 8.84 -38.23
CA GLU A 379 -18.96 7.79 -37.27
C GLU A 379 -18.01 6.57 -37.34
N GLU A 380 -17.45 6.31 -38.53
CA GLU A 380 -16.42 5.30 -38.74
C GLU A 380 -15.09 5.60 -38.04
N GLU A 381 -14.64 6.85 -38.02
CA GLU A 381 -13.42 7.26 -37.32
C GLU A 381 -13.60 7.20 -35.79
N LEU A 382 -14.79 7.55 -35.28
CA LEU A 382 -15.13 7.34 -33.88
C LEU A 382 -15.08 5.85 -33.53
N ARG A 383 -15.68 4.97 -34.36
CA ARG A 383 -15.59 3.51 -34.14
C ARG A 383 -14.15 2.99 -34.22
N ARG A 384 -13.33 3.50 -35.14
CA ARG A 384 -11.90 3.13 -35.24
C ARG A 384 -11.10 3.59 -34.02
N THR A 385 -11.32 4.80 -33.53
CA THR A 385 -10.63 5.31 -32.33
C THR A 385 -11.06 4.58 -31.07
N LEU A 386 -12.36 4.28 -30.92
CA LEU A 386 -12.89 3.51 -29.79
C LEU A 386 -12.38 2.07 -29.80
N LYS A 387 -12.27 1.44 -30.98
CA LYS A 387 -11.65 0.12 -31.13
C LYS A 387 -10.15 0.15 -30.80
N ALA A 388 -9.41 1.13 -31.29
CA ALA A 388 -7.99 1.30 -30.96
C ALA A 388 -7.77 1.52 -29.45
N GLN A 389 -8.66 2.27 -28.79
CA GLN A 389 -8.63 2.45 -27.34
C GLN A 389 -8.97 1.16 -26.57
N ALA A 390 -9.91 0.36 -27.07
CA ALA A 390 -10.21 -0.95 -26.49
C ALA A 390 -9.01 -1.91 -26.61
N ASP A 391 -8.34 -1.91 -27.77
CA ASP A 391 -7.15 -2.73 -28.03
C ASP A 391 -5.97 -2.30 -27.13
N THR A 392 -5.74 -0.99 -26.93
CA THR A 392 -4.69 -0.51 -26.02
C THR A 392 -4.99 -0.84 -24.56
N LEU A 393 -6.23 -0.70 -24.11
CA LEU A 393 -6.63 -1.11 -22.76
C LEU A 393 -6.48 -2.63 -22.56
N GLN A 394 -6.76 -3.42 -23.59
CA GLN A 394 -6.56 -4.87 -23.54
C GLN A 394 -5.07 -5.24 -23.50
N ALA A 395 -4.21 -4.53 -24.24
CA ALA A 395 -2.76 -4.71 -24.19
C ALA A 395 -2.19 -4.38 -22.80
N LEU A 396 -2.59 -3.25 -22.20
CA LEU A 396 -2.17 -2.87 -20.85
C LEU A 396 -2.62 -3.88 -19.78
N ARG A 397 -3.83 -4.45 -19.92
CA ARG A 397 -4.30 -5.53 -19.05
C ARG A 397 -3.53 -6.83 -19.23
N ALA A 398 -3.04 -7.12 -20.44
CA ALA A 398 -2.17 -8.27 -20.68
C ALA A 398 -0.80 -8.05 -20.02
N GLU A 399 -0.20 -6.88 -20.20
CA GLU A 399 1.09 -6.53 -19.60
C GLU A 399 1.05 -6.56 -18.07
N LEU A 400 -0.03 -6.08 -17.44
CA LEU A 400 -0.22 -6.20 -15.99
C LEU A 400 -0.25 -7.66 -15.52
N ARG A 401 -0.91 -8.56 -16.26
CA ARG A 401 -0.92 -9.99 -15.92
C ARG A 401 0.46 -10.62 -16.06
N ASP A 402 1.23 -10.26 -17.09
CA ASP A 402 2.60 -10.75 -17.27
C ASP A 402 3.53 -10.26 -16.14
N GLN A 403 3.33 -9.03 -15.66
CA GLN A 403 4.05 -8.51 -14.49
C GLN A 403 3.67 -9.24 -13.20
N GLU A 404 2.39 -9.54 -13.00
CA GLU A 404 1.91 -10.34 -11.85
C GLU A 404 2.51 -11.76 -11.87
N GLU A 405 2.52 -12.43 -13.03
CA GLU A 405 3.14 -13.76 -13.18
C GLU A 405 4.66 -13.70 -12.92
N LYS A 406 5.34 -12.65 -13.40
CA LYS A 406 6.77 -12.45 -13.14
C LYS A 406 7.08 -12.27 -11.66
N TRP A 407 6.31 -11.43 -10.95
CA TRP A 407 6.48 -11.25 -9.51
C TRP A 407 6.13 -12.49 -8.71
N LYS A 408 5.07 -13.22 -9.11
CA LYS A 408 4.73 -14.52 -8.51
C LYS A 408 5.86 -15.53 -8.67
N GLY A 409 6.47 -15.62 -9.85
CA GLY A 409 7.63 -16.49 -10.10
C GLY A 409 8.87 -16.10 -9.27
N GLN A 410 9.14 -14.80 -9.11
CA GLN A 410 10.23 -14.32 -8.24
C GLN A 410 9.98 -14.65 -6.77
N TYR A 411 8.76 -14.45 -6.28
CA TYR A 411 8.37 -14.77 -4.92
C TYR A 411 8.49 -16.28 -4.63
N GLU A 412 8.01 -17.12 -5.54
CA GLU A 412 8.16 -18.57 -5.41
C GLU A 412 9.63 -19.02 -5.40
N ARG A 413 10.49 -18.37 -6.19
CA ARG A 413 11.94 -18.63 -6.16
C ARG A 413 12.54 -18.28 -4.81
N LEU A 414 12.29 -17.07 -4.30
CA LEU A 414 12.77 -16.64 -2.99
C LEU A 414 12.24 -17.54 -1.86
N ARG A 415 10.99 -17.99 -1.96
CA ARG A 415 10.40 -18.94 -1.00
C ARG A 415 11.13 -20.28 -1.02
N LYS A 416 11.49 -20.81 -2.20
CA LYS A 416 12.28 -22.04 -2.34
C LYS A 416 13.71 -21.85 -1.83
N GLU A 417 14.35 -20.73 -2.10
CA GLU A 417 15.69 -20.40 -1.59
C GLU A 417 15.68 -20.30 -0.06
N LYS A 418 14.70 -19.61 0.52
CA LYS A 418 14.52 -19.55 1.98
C LYS A 418 14.34 -20.94 2.58
N ALA A 419 13.44 -21.76 2.02
CA ALA A 419 13.25 -23.13 2.48
C ALA A 419 14.52 -23.97 2.31
N GLY A 420 15.29 -23.74 1.25
CA GLY A 420 16.60 -24.36 1.03
C GLY A 420 17.65 -23.95 2.06
N LEU A 421 17.70 -22.67 2.43
CA LEU A 421 18.60 -22.15 3.47
C LEU A 421 18.22 -22.65 4.86
N GLU A 422 16.92 -22.73 5.16
CA GLU A 422 16.39 -23.33 6.38
C GLU A 422 16.70 -24.83 6.45
N ALA A 423 16.45 -25.58 5.37
CA ALA A 423 16.74 -27.01 5.28
C ALA A 423 18.24 -27.33 5.29
N ALA A 424 19.06 -26.48 4.67
CA ALA A 424 20.51 -26.59 4.72
C ALA A 424 21.07 -26.32 6.13
N GLY A 425 20.25 -25.79 7.04
CA GLY A 425 20.66 -25.54 8.42
C GLY A 425 21.92 -24.69 8.48
N ALA A 426 22.11 -23.72 7.58
CA ALA A 426 23.37 -22.99 7.47
C ALA A 426 23.71 -22.23 8.78
N GLU A 427 22.71 -21.81 9.54
CA GLU A 427 22.86 -21.24 10.89
C GLU A 427 23.16 -22.32 11.96
N THR A 428 22.59 -23.53 11.84
CA THR A 428 22.85 -24.66 12.74
C THR A 428 24.20 -25.33 12.50
N GLY A 429 24.69 -25.36 11.26
CA GLY A 429 25.98 -25.93 10.88
C GLY A 429 27.15 -25.14 11.44
N LEU A 430 27.08 -23.80 11.40
CA LEU A 430 28.10 -22.95 12.02
C LEU A 430 28.09 -23.11 13.55
N ALA A 431 26.90 -23.09 14.17
CA ALA A 431 26.79 -23.32 15.61
C ALA A 431 27.33 -24.69 16.06
N LEU A 432 27.14 -25.75 15.26
CA LEU A 432 27.70 -27.08 15.49
C LEU A 432 29.24 -27.11 15.33
N GLN A 433 29.78 -26.43 14.33
CA GLN A 433 31.24 -26.32 14.13
C GLN A 433 31.92 -25.62 15.33
N TRP A 434 31.27 -24.60 15.89
CA TRP A 434 31.79 -23.89 17.06
C TRP A 434 31.75 -24.75 18.33
N ARG A 435 30.65 -25.50 18.56
CA ARG A 435 30.59 -26.46 19.67
C ARG A 435 31.69 -27.51 19.56
N ARG A 436 31.92 -28.05 18.37
CA ARG A 436 32.95 -29.05 18.12
C ARG A 436 34.36 -28.52 18.40
N ARG A 437 34.69 -27.31 17.92
CA ARG A 437 36.00 -26.67 18.21
C ARG A 437 36.19 -26.40 19.69
N TYR A 438 35.13 -25.99 20.39
CA TYR A 438 35.17 -25.77 21.83
C TYR A 438 35.40 -27.08 22.60
N GLU A 439 34.69 -28.15 22.25
CA GLU A 439 34.89 -29.49 22.84
C GLU A 439 36.30 -30.03 22.57
N GLU A 440 36.85 -29.83 21.38
CA GLU A 440 38.22 -30.23 21.04
C GLU A 440 39.28 -29.51 21.90
N LEU A 441 39.15 -28.20 22.09
CA LEU A 441 40.03 -27.42 22.99
C LEU A 441 39.89 -27.84 24.45
N LEU A 442 38.67 -28.17 24.89
CA LEU A 442 38.42 -28.67 26.24
C LEU A 442 39.11 -30.02 26.47
N GLN A 443 39.04 -30.92 25.49
CA GLN A 443 39.78 -32.19 25.54
C GLN A 443 41.29 -31.99 25.46
N GLU A 444 41.80 -31.03 24.69
CA GLU A 444 43.23 -30.71 24.62
C GLU A 444 43.73 -30.21 25.98
N ARG A 445 42.97 -29.31 26.63
CA ARG A 445 43.25 -28.84 28.00
C ARG A 445 43.22 -29.97 29.03
N GLU A 446 42.27 -30.91 28.95
CA GLU A 446 42.25 -32.08 29.84
C GLU A 446 43.43 -33.04 29.62
N ARG A 447 43.89 -33.19 28.36
CA ARG A 447 45.07 -33.99 28.02
C ARG A 447 46.37 -33.34 28.52
N GLU A 448 46.49 -32.02 28.40
CA GLU A 448 47.63 -31.27 28.95
C GLU A 448 47.63 -31.27 30.48
N GLY A 449 46.48 -31.05 31.12
CA GLY A 449 46.34 -31.14 32.58
C GLY A 449 46.70 -32.52 33.14
N LYS A 450 46.43 -33.61 32.40
CA LYS A 450 46.88 -34.97 32.78
C LYS A 450 48.39 -35.19 32.60
N ARG A 451 49.05 -34.44 31.70
CA ARG A 451 50.52 -34.48 31.54
C ARG A 451 51.23 -33.65 32.62
N GLU A 452 50.64 -32.54 33.05
CA GLU A 452 51.21 -31.67 34.09
C GLU A 452 50.94 -32.16 35.52
N GLY A 453 49.94 -33.04 35.74
CA GLY A 453 49.69 -33.69 37.02
C GLY A 453 50.81 -34.62 37.52
N GLY A 454 51.80 -34.91 36.68
CA GLY A 454 53.00 -35.68 37.01
C GLY A 454 54.16 -34.82 37.53
N GLY A 455 53.95 -34.06 38.59
CA GLY A 455 54.99 -33.65 39.54
C GLY A 455 56.17 -32.83 39.01
N HIS A 456 56.00 -31.54 38.75
CA HIS A 456 57.02 -30.55 39.15
C HIS A 456 56.43 -29.13 39.19
N ARG A 457 56.27 -28.58 40.39
CA ARG A 457 55.84 -27.21 40.64
C ARG A 457 57.01 -26.26 40.40
N MET A 458 57.35 -26.00 39.14
CA MET A 458 58.21 -24.87 38.77
C MET A 458 57.37 -23.81 38.08
N SER A 459 57.52 -22.59 38.56
CA SER A 459 56.84 -21.36 38.15
C SER A 459 56.85 -21.17 36.62
N PHE A 460 55.81 -21.62 35.93
CA PHE A 460 55.58 -21.33 34.51
C PHE A 460 54.70 -20.09 34.40
N SER A 461 55.33 -18.91 34.49
CA SER A 461 54.74 -17.62 34.17
C SER A 461 54.80 -17.39 32.65
N GLY A 462 54.31 -18.34 31.88
CA GLY A 462 54.11 -18.23 30.45
C GLY A 462 52.69 -18.69 30.15
N SER A 463 51.81 -17.76 29.80
CA SER A 463 50.53 -18.10 29.17
C SER A 463 50.84 -18.98 27.96
N GLY A 464 50.56 -20.29 28.04
CA GLY A 464 50.93 -21.23 27.00
C GLY A 464 50.17 -20.96 25.69
N PRO A 465 50.62 -21.55 24.56
CA PRO A 465 49.96 -21.41 23.25
C PRO A 465 48.49 -21.88 23.24
N VAL A 466 48.05 -22.66 24.23
CA VAL A 466 46.64 -23.07 24.41
C VAL A 466 45.80 -21.96 25.04
N GLU A 467 46.39 -21.15 25.92
CA GLU A 467 45.70 -20.03 26.56
C GLU A 467 45.50 -18.88 25.56
N GLU A 468 46.48 -18.64 24.68
CA GLU A 468 46.33 -17.74 23.52
C GLU A 468 45.19 -18.19 22.60
N LYS A 469 45.16 -19.47 22.18
CA LYS A 469 44.05 -20.03 21.37
C LYS A 469 42.70 -19.91 22.07
N TYR A 470 42.65 -20.04 23.40
CA TYR A 470 41.42 -19.86 24.17
C TYR A 470 40.97 -18.40 24.18
N THR A 471 41.90 -17.46 24.31
CA THR A 471 41.59 -16.02 24.24
C THR A 471 41.12 -15.61 22.84
N GLU A 472 41.77 -16.10 21.78
CA GLU A 472 41.37 -15.86 20.39
C GLU A 472 39.97 -16.42 20.12
N LEU A 473 39.69 -17.67 20.54
CA LEU A 473 38.36 -18.26 20.36
C LEU A 473 37.28 -17.50 21.14
N LYS A 474 37.61 -16.98 22.33
CA LYS A 474 36.70 -16.17 23.14
C LYS A 474 36.41 -14.82 22.49
N GLU A 475 37.40 -14.19 21.86
CA GLU A 475 37.23 -12.96 21.09
C GLU A 475 36.43 -13.19 19.81
N GLU A 476 36.72 -14.27 19.07
CA GLU A 476 35.92 -14.69 17.93
C GLU A 476 34.47 -14.93 18.34
N TYR A 477 34.22 -15.64 19.45
CA TYR A 477 32.85 -15.90 19.94
C TYR A 477 32.12 -14.61 20.32
N ARG A 478 32.84 -13.66 20.93
CA ARG A 478 32.31 -12.34 21.27
C ARG A 478 31.91 -11.58 20.01
N LEU A 479 32.75 -11.60 18.97
CA LEU A 479 32.46 -10.98 17.67
C LEU A 479 31.28 -11.65 16.97
N TYR A 480 31.21 -12.98 16.97
CA TYR A 480 30.09 -13.74 16.43
C TYR A 480 28.78 -13.41 17.15
N ARG A 481 28.77 -13.44 18.49
CA ARG A 481 27.59 -13.10 19.30
C ARG A 481 27.14 -11.65 19.06
N LYS A 482 28.09 -10.72 18.95
CA LYS A 482 27.79 -9.31 18.60
C LYS A 482 27.13 -9.21 17.23
N LYS A 483 27.68 -9.89 16.22
CA LYS A 483 27.15 -9.88 14.85
C LYS A 483 25.77 -10.56 14.77
N ALA A 484 25.56 -11.68 15.46
CA ALA A 484 24.28 -12.37 15.51
C ALA A 484 23.19 -11.51 16.18
N LEU A 485 23.52 -10.81 17.28
CA LEU A 485 22.61 -9.86 17.91
C LEU A 485 22.30 -8.65 17.01
N GLU A 486 23.28 -8.18 16.25
CA GLU A 486 23.09 -7.10 15.27
C GLU A 486 22.14 -7.55 14.14
N THR A 487 22.30 -8.79 13.63
CA THR A 487 21.39 -9.36 12.62
C THR A 487 19.98 -9.60 13.18
N LEU A 488 19.84 -10.00 14.44
CA LEU A 488 18.53 -10.09 15.09
C LEU A 488 17.89 -8.71 15.24
N ARG A 489 18.65 -7.70 15.65
CA ARG A 489 18.17 -6.32 15.74
C ARG A 489 17.78 -5.75 14.38
N GLU A 490 18.51 -6.07 13.32
CA GLU A 490 18.15 -5.73 11.94
C GLU A 490 16.84 -6.43 11.53
N LYS A 491 16.68 -7.72 11.86
CA LYS A 491 15.43 -8.46 11.62
C LYS A 491 14.26 -7.89 12.41
N ASP A 492 14.44 -7.53 13.68
CA ASP A 492 13.40 -6.91 14.51
C ASP A 492 13.03 -5.52 13.98
N ASN A 493 14.00 -4.73 13.50
CA ASN A 493 13.71 -3.47 12.81
C ASN A 493 12.94 -3.69 11.50
N LEU A 494 13.27 -4.75 10.75
CA LEU A 494 12.56 -5.14 9.52
C LEU A 494 11.13 -5.61 9.81
N ILE A 495 10.94 -6.39 10.87
CA ILE A 495 9.63 -6.84 11.34
C ILE A 495 8.82 -5.64 11.82
N ALA A 496 9.40 -4.71 12.58
CA ALA A 496 8.73 -3.48 12.99
C ALA A 496 8.31 -2.60 11.79
N THR A 497 9.08 -2.60 10.69
CA THR A 497 8.64 -1.95 9.44
C THR A 497 7.55 -2.71 8.69
N LEU A 498 7.45 -4.04 8.83
CA LEU A 498 6.43 -4.86 8.14
C LEU A 498 5.12 -4.95 8.93
N ASP A 499 5.18 -5.04 10.27
CA ASP A 499 4.01 -5.11 11.14
C ASP A 499 3.26 -3.76 11.21
N GLY A 500 3.95 -2.64 10.93
CA GLY A 500 3.32 -1.33 10.74
C GLY A 500 2.33 -1.26 9.56
N GLU A 501 2.35 -2.22 8.63
CA GLU A 501 1.45 -2.28 7.48
C GLU A 501 0.28 -3.29 7.64
N GLY A 502 0.32 -4.18 8.65
CA GLY A 502 -0.63 -5.28 8.81
C GLY A 502 -1.86 -4.99 9.69
N GLU A 503 -1.81 -4.01 10.58
CA GLU A 503 -2.80 -3.84 11.67
C GLU A 503 -3.94 -2.85 11.38
N ARG A 504 -4.37 -2.68 10.11
CA ARG A 504 -5.57 -1.89 9.77
C ARG A 504 -6.66 -2.69 9.07
N ARG A 505 -6.92 -3.91 9.54
CA ARG A 505 -8.17 -4.61 9.24
C ARG A 505 -8.82 -5.15 10.51
N GLY A 506 -9.37 -4.23 11.30
CA GLY A 506 -10.51 -4.49 12.17
C GLY A 506 -10.25 -4.27 13.64
N GLU A 507 -10.52 -3.06 14.13
CA GLU A 507 -11.38 -2.87 15.32
C GLU A 507 -11.74 -1.39 15.48
N ARG A 508 -13.01 -1.09 15.19
CA ARG A 508 -13.72 0.00 15.89
C ARG A 508 -14.32 -0.64 17.13
N ARG A 509 -13.79 -0.36 18.32
CA ARG A 509 -14.50 0.21 19.49
C ARG A 509 -13.60 0.13 20.73
N GLY A 510 -13.39 1.27 21.38
CA GLY A 510 -13.07 1.30 22.81
C GLY A 510 -11.63 1.67 23.17
N GLU A 511 -11.51 2.88 23.71
CA GLU A 511 -10.67 3.23 24.86
C GLU A 511 -9.14 3.30 24.70
N ARG A 512 -8.72 4.56 24.63
CA ARG A 512 -7.46 5.09 25.16
C ARG A 512 -7.15 4.47 26.52
N ALA A 513 -6.11 3.62 26.58
CA ALA A 513 -4.98 3.70 27.51
C ALA A 513 -4.24 2.35 27.63
N ASP A 514 -3.89 1.65 26.55
CA ASP A 514 -3.14 0.40 26.72
C ASP A 514 -2.26 -0.08 25.54
N GLY A 515 -1.29 0.75 25.16
CA GLY A 515 -0.34 0.40 24.08
C GLY A 515 0.76 -0.58 24.47
N LEU A 516 0.87 -0.97 25.75
CA LEU A 516 1.89 -1.90 26.26
C LEU A 516 1.33 -3.29 26.60
N GLU A 517 0.02 -3.42 26.85
CA GLU A 517 -0.60 -4.72 27.09
C GLU A 517 -0.66 -5.61 25.85
N GLY A 518 -0.82 -5.07 24.63
CA GLY A 518 -0.99 -5.89 23.42
C GLY A 518 0.15 -6.89 23.17
N GLY A 519 1.41 -6.42 23.20
CA GLY A 519 2.58 -7.28 23.02
C GLY A 519 2.82 -8.23 24.19
N THR A 520 2.60 -7.75 25.41
CA THR A 520 2.76 -8.53 26.64
C THR A 520 1.72 -9.64 26.74
N LEU A 521 0.48 -9.37 26.34
CA LEU A 521 -0.64 -10.30 26.34
C LEU A 521 -0.49 -11.38 25.27
N VAL A 522 -0.02 -11.02 24.07
CA VAL A 522 0.32 -12.00 23.01
C VAL A 522 1.49 -12.89 23.45
N TYR A 523 2.51 -12.32 24.09
CA TYR A 523 3.61 -13.09 24.66
C TYR A 523 3.13 -14.06 25.75
N LEU A 524 2.32 -13.60 26.70
CA LEU A 524 1.71 -14.41 27.74
C LEU A 524 0.84 -15.53 27.17
N LYS A 525 0.04 -15.25 26.13
CA LYS A 525 -0.78 -16.25 25.44
C LYS A 525 0.09 -17.36 24.84
N ASN A 526 1.18 -17.01 24.17
CA ASN A 526 2.12 -17.96 23.59
C ASN A 526 2.88 -18.79 24.65
N LEU A 527 3.25 -18.18 25.78
CA LEU A 527 3.83 -18.92 26.91
C LEU A 527 2.82 -19.89 27.52
N THR A 528 1.58 -19.45 27.70
CA THR A 528 0.50 -20.26 28.26
C THR A 528 0.18 -21.45 27.34
N GLU A 529 0.15 -21.24 26.02
CA GLU A 529 -0.02 -22.30 25.04
C GLU A 529 1.14 -23.32 25.05
N LYS A 530 2.39 -22.85 25.15
CA LYS A 530 3.58 -23.73 25.33
C LYS A 530 3.51 -24.50 26.64
N TYR A 531 3.07 -23.86 27.72
CA TYR A 531 2.93 -24.50 29.03
C TYR A 531 1.94 -25.68 28.96
N PHE A 532 0.76 -25.47 28.38
CA PHE A 532 -0.25 -26.53 28.23
C PHE A 532 0.15 -27.63 27.23
N SER A 533 0.86 -27.27 26.17
CA SER A 533 1.26 -28.23 25.12
C SER A 533 2.52 -29.03 25.48
N SER A 534 3.33 -28.55 26.43
CA SER A 534 4.55 -29.23 26.85
C SER A 534 4.24 -30.41 27.79
N GLY A 535 4.73 -31.61 27.45
CA GLY A 535 4.69 -32.77 28.34
C GLY A 535 5.87 -32.86 29.32
N CYS A 536 6.87 -31.99 29.18
CA CYS A 536 8.10 -32.00 29.96
C CYS A 536 8.01 -31.01 31.13
N GLU A 537 8.21 -31.51 32.36
CA GLU A 537 8.07 -30.73 33.59
C GLU A 537 9.10 -29.58 33.69
N GLU A 538 10.31 -29.79 33.18
CA GLU A 538 11.37 -28.77 33.16
C GLU A 538 10.98 -27.56 32.29
N ILE A 539 10.30 -27.82 31.17
CA ILE A 539 9.79 -26.76 30.28
C ILE A 539 8.65 -26.03 30.98
N LYS A 540 7.76 -26.75 31.66
CA LYS A 540 6.68 -26.15 32.46
C LYS A 540 7.23 -25.21 33.53
N GLU A 541 8.20 -25.64 34.33
CA GLU A 541 8.80 -24.80 35.35
C GLU A 541 9.51 -23.55 34.80
N HIS A 542 10.15 -23.68 33.63
CA HIS A 542 10.76 -22.54 32.94
C HIS A 542 9.69 -21.56 32.45
N THR A 543 8.61 -22.09 31.86
CA THR A 543 7.51 -21.28 31.31
C THR A 543 6.72 -20.59 32.42
N GLU A 544 6.48 -21.26 33.55
CA GLU A 544 5.89 -20.68 34.77
C GLU A 544 6.74 -19.54 35.31
N ARG A 545 8.06 -19.73 35.44
CA ARG A 545 8.97 -18.68 35.89
C ARG A 545 8.91 -17.45 34.98
N ALA A 546 8.90 -17.67 33.67
CA ALA A 546 8.81 -16.57 32.71
C ALA A 546 7.44 -15.86 32.76
N ILE A 547 6.33 -16.59 32.95
CA ILE A 547 5.00 -15.98 33.17
C ILE A 547 4.99 -15.15 34.47
N CYS A 548 5.56 -15.68 35.55
CA CYS A 548 5.65 -14.98 36.84
C CYS A 548 6.46 -13.69 36.73
N THR A 549 7.60 -13.70 36.02
CA THR A 549 8.40 -12.50 35.78
C THR A 549 7.65 -11.45 34.97
N VAL A 550 6.90 -11.85 33.95
CA VAL A 550 6.12 -10.91 33.12
C VAL A 550 4.97 -10.28 33.88
N LEU A 551 4.31 -11.05 34.75
CA LEU A 551 3.20 -10.59 35.57
C LEU A 551 3.64 -9.89 36.87
N GLY A 552 4.94 -9.82 37.14
CA GLY A 552 5.49 -9.12 38.30
C GLY A 552 5.28 -9.83 39.63
N PHE A 553 5.16 -11.16 39.64
CA PHE A 553 5.11 -11.93 40.88
C PHE A 553 6.47 -11.92 41.59
N ASP A 554 6.45 -11.75 42.90
CA ASP A 554 7.65 -11.79 43.72
C ASP A 554 8.13 -13.24 43.95
N GLU A 555 9.42 -13.44 44.23
CA GLU A 555 9.99 -14.79 44.43
C GLU A 555 9.29 -15.58 45.56
N GLU A 556 8.81 -14.87 46.60
CA GLU A 556 8.03 -15.45 47.70
C GLU A 556 6.64 -15.95 47.25
N GLU A 557 6.01 -15.28 46.29
CA GLU A 557 4.73 -15.71 45.70
C GLU A 557 4.93 -16.95 44.82
N VAL A 558 5.99 -16.94 44.01
CA VAL A 558 6.38 -18.10 43.19
C VAL A 558 6.68 -19.31 44.07
N LYS A 559 7.35 -19.11 45.22
CA LYS A 559 7.62 -20.16 46.20
C LYS A 559 6.32 -20.70 46.82
N ARG A 560 5.37 -19.83 47.21
CA ARG A 560 4.04 -20.24 47.72
C ARG A 560 3.26 -21.06 46.69
N MET A 561 3.29 -20.69 45.41
CA MET A 561 2.63 -21.46 44.35
C MET A 561 3.27 -22.85 44.16
N LYS A 562 4.60 -22.95 44.24
CA LYS A 562 5.32 -24.23 44.16
C LYS A 562 5.03 -25.12 45.37
N GLU A 563 4.99 -24.55 46.57
CA GLU A 563 4.65 -25.28 47.80
C GLU A 563 3.19 -25.75 47.79
N ALA A 564 2.26 -24.96 47.25
CA ALA A 564 0.86 -25.37 47.06
C ALA A 564 0.71 -26.51 46.03
N ARG A 565 1.61 -26.60 45.05
CA ARG A 565 1.63 -27.67 44.03
C ARG A 565 2.32 -28.94 44.53
N GLY A 566 3.42 -28.80 45.27
CA GLY A 566 4.16 -29.91 45.88
C GLY A 566 3.49 -30.48 47.14
N GLY A 567 2.71 -29.66 47.84
CA GLY A 567 1.95 -29.99 49.05
C GLY A 567 0.66 -30.77 48.77
N GLY A 568 0.79 -31.96 48.18
CA GLY A 568 -0.16 -33.07 48.36
C GLY A 568 -1.61 -32.85 47.92
N GLY A 569 -1.93 -33.22 46.68
CA GLY A 569 -3.30 -33.50 46.27
C GLY A 569 -3.56 -33.20 44.79
N GLY A 570 -3.06 -34.05 43.89
CA GLY A 570 -3.48 -34.02 42.49
C GLY A 570 -4.99 -34.20 42.38
N GLY A 571 -5.73 -33.14 42.03
CA GLY A 571 -7.15 -33.28 41.66
C GLY A 571 -8.10 -32.09 41.83
N ALA A 572 -7.72 -30.97 42.44
CA ALA A 572 -8.74 -30.01 42.93
C ALA A 572 -8.89 -28.65 42.23
N TRP A 573 -8.27 -28.39 41.08
CA TRP A 573 -8.42 -27.09 40.39
C TRP A 573 -9.61 -26.99 39.43
N GLY A 574 -10.30 -28.10 39.14
CA GLY A 574 -11.38 -28.13 38.13
C GLY A 574 -12.78 -27.72 38.60
N ASN A 575 -13.07 -27.71 39.91
CA ASN A 575 -14.47 -27.66 40.39
C ASN A 575 -14.91 -26.36 41.09
N SER A 576 -14.03 -25.38 41.32
CA SER A 576 -14.38 -24.21 42.14
C SER A 576 -14.75 -22.94 41.38
N LEU A 577 -14.51 -22.84 40.07
CA LEU A 577 -14.69 -21.56 39.35
C LEU A 577 -16.05 -21.37 38.64
N PHE A 578 -16.86 -22.41 38.49
CA PHE A 578 -18.16 -22.33 37.78
C PHE A 578 -19.38 -22.74 38.63
N GLY A 579 -19.19 -22.97 39.94
CA GLY A 579 -20.25 -23.42 40.83
C GLY A 579 -20.79 -22.33 41.77
N GLY A 580 -21.82 -21.61 41.34
CA GLY A 580 -22.88 -21.15 42.25
C GLY A 580 -22.81 -19.70 42.76
N GLY A 581 -23.78 -18.90 42.29
CA GLY A 581 -24.11 -17.59 42.85
C GLY A 581 -25.54 -17.18 42.50
N GLY A 582 -26.50 -18.10 42.63
CA GLY A 582 -27.93 -17.80 42.59
C GLY A 582 -28.49 -17.75 44.02
N ARG A 583 -28.77 -16.54 44.50
CA ARG A 583 -29.80 -16.23 45.49
C ARG A 583 -30.31 -14.82 45.24
#